data_AF-Q4SJG9-F1
#
_entry.id   AF-Q4SJG9-F1
#
_cell.length_a   1.000
_cell.length_b   1.000
_cell.length_c   1.000
_cell.angle_alpha   90.00
_cell.angle_beta   90.00
_cell.angle_gamma   90.00
#
_symmetry.space_group_name_H-M   'P 1'
#
loop_
_entity.id
_entity.type
_entity.pdbx_description
1 polymer ?
#
loop_
_entity_poly.entity_id
_entity_poly.type
_entity_poly.pdbx_seq_one_letter_code
_entity_poly.pdbx_strand_id
1 'polypeptide(L)'
;MNVFPQPQLMCPTIAEFLVRFLEQEVCRLNWDVGFVTSTMLEIGLQLPRLLEVYDQLFKTRDPCWQRLKKPLHLVECIHVLLSGYVDDPSRVPAYDRRRFTNVCLDNICGYLVELQSLSPNSALQHTIGNFKSLQAKLERLH
;
A
#
# COMPACT_ATOMS: atom_id res chain seq x y z
N MET A 1 -41.50 -1.19 6.91
CA MET A 1 -40.58 -0.30 6.17
C MET A 1 -39.29 -1.06 5.97
N ASN A 2 -39.11 -1.63 4.78
CA ASN A 2 -37.90 -2.37 4.42
C ASN A 2 -36.81 -1.36 4.07
N VAL A 3 -35.78 -1.28 4.91
CA VAL A 3 -34.53 -0.58 4.57
C VAL A 3 -33.75 -1.54 3.67
N PHE A 4 -33.88 -1.34 2.36
CA PHE A 4 -32.97 -1.97 1.39
C PHE A 4 -31.56 -1.41 1.62
N PRO A 5 -30.51 -2.23 1.76
CA PRO A 5 -29.15 -1.74 1.69
C PRO A 5 -28.89 -1.34 0.23
N GLN A 6 -28.65 -0.05 -0.02
CA GLN A 6 -28.17 0.40 -1.31
C GLN A 6 -26.79 -0.23 -1.57
N PRO A 7 -26.54 -0.85 -2.73
CA PRO A 7 -25.20 -1.19 -3.14
C PRO A 7 -24.50 0.12 -3.48
N GLN A 8 -23.67 0.62 -2.57
CA GLN A 8 -22.76 1.71 -2.87
C GLN A 8 -21.76 1.21 -3.92
N LEU A 9 -22.06 1.45 -5.20
CA LEU A 9 -21.03 1.64 -6.20
C LEU A 9 -20.26 2.90 -5.76
N MET A 10 -19.32 2.74 -4.82
CA MET A 10 -18.34 3.77 -4.53
C MET A 10 -17.58 3.99 -5.83
N CYS A 11 -17.86 5.10 -6.52
CA CYS A 11 -16.91 5.58 -7.51
C CYS A 11 -15.57 5.75 -6.77
N PRO A 12 -14.47 5.20 -7.30
CA PRO A 12 -13.17 5.36 -6.66
C PRO A 12 -12.92 6.84 -6.43
N THR A 13 -12.45 7.20 -5.24
CA THR A 13 -12.12 8.60 -4.98
C THR A 13 -11.11 9.07 -6.02
N ILE A 14 -11.09 10.37 -6.36
CA ILE A 14 -10.19 10.86 -7.41
C ILE A 14 -8.72 10.51 -7.14
N ALA A 15 -8.34 10.41 -5.85
CA ALA A 15 -7.03 9.94 -5.43
C ALA A 15 -6.78 8.47 -5.81
N GLU A 16 -7.74 7.57 -5.60
CA GLU A 16 -7.62 6.16 -6.00
C GLU A 16 -7.46 6.01 -7.51
N PHE A 17 -8.26 6.76 -8.28
CA PHE A 17 -8.12 6.78 -9.73
C PHE A 17 -6.74 7.27 -10.16
N LEU A 18 -6.28 8.39 -9.62
CA LEU A 18 -4.98 8.99 -9.98
C LEU A 18 -3.81 8.09 -9.59
N VAL A 19 -3.79 7.57 -8.36
CA VAL A 19 -2.74 6.65 -7.91
C VAL A 19 -2.70 5.42 -8.81
N ARG A 20 -3.86 4.78 -9.04
CA ARG A 20 -3.94 3.61 -9.92
C ARG A 20 -3.43 3.93 -11.33
N PHE A 21 -3.87 5.04 -11.92
CA PHE A 21 -3.49 5.43 -13.28
C PHE A 21 -1.97 5.66 -13.38
N LEU A 22 -1.41 6.44 -12.45
CA LEU A 22 0.02 6.73 -12.43
C LEU A 22 0.85 5.48 -12.19
N GLU A 23 0.41 4.57 -11.34
CA GLU A 23 1.11 3.29 -11.10
C GLU A 23 1.11 2.39 -12.33
N GLN A 24 0.02 2.38 -13.11
CA GLN A 24 -0.02 1.67 -14.39
C GLN A 24 0.98 2.27 -15.38
N GLU A 25 1.07 3.59 -15.45
CA GLU A 25 2.05 4.28 -16.30
C GLU A 25 3.49 4.03 -15.86
N VAL A 26 3.77 4.05 -14.55
CA VAL A 26 5.08 3.68 -13.99
C VAL A 26 5.45 2.25 -14.35
N CYS A 27 4.51 1.30 -14.25
CA CYS A 27 4.73 -0.07 -14.70
C CYS A 27 5.02 -0.16 -16.20
N ARG A 28 4.27 0.59 -17.03
CA ARG A 28 4.39 0.59 -18.49
C ARG A 28 5.71 1.20 -18.96
N LEU A 29 6.17 2.25 -18.28
CA LEU A 29 7.43 2.94 -18.56
C LEU A 29 8.63 2.34 -17.81
N ASN A 30 8.40 1.35 -16.95
CA ASN A 30 9.38 0.72 -16.07
C ASN A 30 10.17 1.73 -15.23
N TRP A 31 9.44 2.69 -14.65
CA TRP A 31 9.96 3.70 -13.73
C TRP A 31 10.14 3.12 -12.31
N ASP A 32 10.75 3.93 -11.44
CA ASP A 32 10.97 3.56 -10.04
C ASP A 32 9.65 3.37 -9.29
N VAL A 33 9.59 2.32 -8.46
CA VAL A 33 8.40 1.92 -7.69
C VAL A 33 8.02 2.98 -6.65
N GLY A 34 8.97 3.78 -6.18
CA GLY A 34 8.73 4.88 -5.24
C GLY A 34 8.17 6.14 -5.90
N PHE A 35 8.19 6.26 -7.23
CA PHE A 35 7.87 7.51 -7.93
C PHE A 35 6.48 8.06 -7.57
N VAL A 36 5.43 7.23 -7.67
CA VAL A 36 4.06 7.68 -7.37
C VAL A 36 3.90 7.96 -5.88
N THR A 37 4.46 7.11 -5.01
CA THR A 37 4.39 7.32 -3.56
C THR A 37 4.99 8.67 -3.14
N SER A 38 6.18 9.00 -3.66
CA SER A 38 6.87 10.26 -3.37
C SER A 38 6.11 11.44 -3.95
N THR A 39 5.69 11.36 -5.22
CA THR A 39 4.94 12.43 -5.89
C THR A 39 3.65 12.76 -5.14
N MET A 40 2.90 11.74 -4.71
CA MET A 40 1.64 11.93 -3.97
C MET A 40 1.85 12.62 -2.62
N LEU A 41 2.91 12.27 -1.90
CA LEU A 41 3.26 12.93 -0.65
C LEU A 41 3.72 14.38 -0.88
N GLU A 42 4.49 14.63 -1.94
CA GLU A 42 4.99 15.96 -2.31
C GLU A 42 3.87 16.93 -2.70
N ILE A 43 2.83 16.46 -3.40
CA ILE A 43 1.64 17.28 -3.71
C ILE A 43 0.72 17.50 -2.49
N GLY A 44 1.11 16.98 -1.31
CA GLY A 44 0.42 17.22 -0.05
C GLY A 44 -0.60 16.16 0.36
N LEU A 45 -0.66 15.00 -0.33
CA LEU A 45 -1.49 13.90 0.14
C LEU A 45 -0.91 13.33 1.43
N GLN A 46 -1.75 13.18 2.45
CA GLN A 46 -1.30 12.68 3.74
C GLN A 46 -0.96 11.19 3.66
N LEU A 47 0.14 10.79 4.31
CA LEU A 47 0.61 9.41 4.35
C LEU A 47 -0.47 8.39 4.76
N PRO A 48 -1.28 8.61 5.82
CA PRO A 48 -2.36 7.68 6.16
C PRO A 48 -3.38 7.50 5.04
N ARG A 49 -3.76 8.59 4.37
CA ARG A 49 -4.71 8.54 3.26
C ARG A 49 -4.13 7.81 2.05
N LEU A 50 -2.85 8.02 1.76
CA LEU A 50 -2.18 7.31 0.66
C LEU A 50 -2.08 5.81 0.95
N LEU A 51 -1.76 5.42 2.19
CA LEU A 51 -1.75 4.01 2.60
C LEU A 51 -3.14 3.37 2.43
N GLU A 52 -4.22 4.05 2.82
CA GLU A 52 -5.59 3.57 2.60
C GLU A 52 -5.86 3.31 1.11
N VAL A 53 -5.43 4.21 0.22
CA VAL A 53 -5.59 4.04 -1.22
C VAL A 53 -4.85 2.80 -1.72
N TYR A 54 -3.58 2.62 -1.35
CA TYR A 54 -2.82 1.42 -1.74
C TYR A 54 -3.41 0.13 -1.17
N ASP A 55 -3.89 0.16 0.07
CA ASP A 55 -4.55 -0.98 0.71
C ASP A 55 -5.81 -1.40 -0.05
N GLN A 56 -6.65 -0.43 -0.45
CA GLN A 56 -7.83 -0.70 -1.26
C GLN A 56 -7.46 -1.24 -2.64
N LEU A 57 -6.44 -0.68 -3.30
CA LEU A 57 -5.96 -1.17 -4.59
C LEU A 57 -5.44 -2.61 -4.50
N PHE A 58 -4.74 -2.95 -3.43
CA PHE A 58 -4.25 -4.30 -3.17
C PHE A 58 -5.43 -5.28 -2.97
N LYS A 59 -6.39 -4.92 -2.11
CA LYS A 59 -7.60 -5.73 -1.84
C LYS A 59 -8.50 -5.91 -3.05
N THR A 60 -8.53 -4.94 -3.97
CA THR A 60 -9.32 -5.01 -5.21
C THR A 60 -8.79 -6.10 -6.17
N ARG A 61 -7.52 -6.50 -6.04
CA ARG A 61 -6.86 -7.53 -6.88
C ARG A 61 -7.08 -7.35 -8.38
N ASP A 62 -6.92 -6.11 -8.84
CA ASP A 62 -7.19 -5.79 -10.24
C ASP A 62 -6.30 -6.62 -11.18
N PRO A 63 -6.86 -7.32 -12.19
CA PRO A 63 -6.09 -8.13 -13.12
C PRO A 63 -5.07 -7.34 -13.96
N CYS A 64 -5.14 -6.00 -13.99
CA CYS A 64 -4.20 -5.18 -14.73
C CYS A 64 -2.73 -5.41 -14.32
N TRP A 65 -2.45 -5.66 -13.04
CA TRP A 65 -1.08 -5.89 -12.55
C TRP A 65 -0.48 -7.19 -13.10
N GLN A 66 -1.31 -8.22 -13.24
CA GLN A 66 -0.93 -9.48 -13.88
C GLN A 66 -0.66 -9.27 -15.38
N ARG A 67 -1.51 -8.50 -16.07
CA ARG A 67 -1.32 -8.15 -17.49
C ARG A 67 -0.04 -7.34 -17.73
N LEU A 68 0.31 -6.47 -16.78
CA LEU A 68 1.56 -5.70 -16.77
C LEU A 68 2.78 -6.53 -16.34
N LYS A 69 2.62 -7.83 -16.05
CA LYS A 69 3.67 -8.74 -15.57
C LYS A 69 4.36 -8.27 -14.28
N LYS A 70 3.64 -7.51 -13.45
CA LYS A 70 4.12 -6.93 -12.19
C LYS A 70 3.14 -7.22 -11.06
N PRO A 71 2.90 -8.51 -10.72
CA PRO A 71 1.89 -8.90 -9.74
C PRO A 71 2.19 -8.46 -8.30
N LEU A 72 3.45 -8.15 -7.99
CA LEU A 72 3.90 -7.70 -6.67
C LEU A 72 4.05 -6.17 -6.58
N HIS A 73 3.75 -5.43 -7.65
CA HIS A 73 4.01 -3.98 -7.73
C HIS A 73 3.41 -3.21 -6.55
N LEU A 74 2.13 -3.44 -6.25
CA LEU A 74 1.44 -2.72 -5.18
C LEU A 74 2.05 -2.98 -3.81
N VAL A 75 2.45 -4.23 -3.50
CA VAL A 75 3.08 -4.54 -2.22
C VAL A 75 4.49 -3.95 -2.13
N GLU A 76 5.20 -3.85 -3.25
CA GLU A 76 6.49 -3.14 -3.31
C GLU A 76 6.29 -1.62 -3.08
N CYS A 77 5.27 -1.00 -3.66
CA CYS A 77 4.90 0.39 -3.41
C CYS A 77 4.56 0.64 -1.94
N ILE A 78 3.73 -0.22 -1.34
CA ILE A 78 3.38 -0.16 0.09
C ILE A 78 4.64 -0.28 0.96
N HIS A 79 5.54 -1.19 0.62
CA HIS A 79 6.80 -1.35 1.35
C HIS A 79 7.65 -0.08 1.29
N VAL A 80 7.80 0.56 0.12
CA VAL A 80 8.53 1.83 -0.03
C VAL A 80 7.88 2.93 0.81
N LEU A 81 6.55 3.05 0.71
CA LEU A 81 5.76 4.05 1.45
C LEU A 81 5.97 3.93 2.97
N LEU A 82 5.85 2.71 3.51
CA LEU A 82 6.00 2.43 4.94
C LEU A 82 7.45 2.48 5.39
N SER A 83 8.41 2.14 4.54
CA SER A 83 9.84 2.33 4.85
C SER A 83 10.14 3.81 5.05
N GLY A 84 9.60 4.68 4.19
CA GLY A 84 9.72 6.14 4.35
C GLY A 84 9.09 6.67 5.65
N TYR A 85 8.03 6.04 6.15
CA TYR A 85 7.47 6.35 7.47
C TYR A 85 8.37 5.90 8.62
N VAL A 86 8.98 4.71 8.50
CA VAL A 86 9.91 4.21 9.51
C VAL A 86 11.15 5.09 9.61
N ASP A 87 11.66 5.54 8.46
CA ASP A 87 12.83 6.41 8.39
C ASP A 87 12.52 7.83 8.90
N ASP A 88 11.30 8.32 8.67
CA ASP A 88 10.83 9.62 9.15
C ASP A 88 9.40 9.55 9.73
N PRO A 89 9.26 9.21 11.02
CA PRO A 89 7.96 9.16 11.69
C PRO A 89 7.29 10.52 11.83
N SER A 90 8.01 11.63 11.57
CA SER A 90 7.47 12.99 11.70
C SER A 90 6.43 13.34 10.63
N ARG A 91 6.37 12.54 9.55
CA ARG A 91 5.33 12.57 8.50
C ARG A 91 3.92 12.35 9.03
N VAL A 92 3.79 11.81 10.23
CA VAL A 92 2.51 11.67 10.95
C VAL A 92 2.56 12.52 12.22
N PRO A 93 1.50 13.30 12.52
CA PRO A 93 1.43 14.08 13.75
C PRO A 93 1.64 13.20 14.98
N ALA A 94 2.43 13.67 15.95
CA ALA A 94 2.85 12.87 17.11
C ALA A 94 1.69 12.20 17.88
N TYR A 95 0.54 12.88 17.96
CA TYR A 95 -0.66 12.38 18.64
C TYR A 95 -1.35 11.21 17.88
N ASP A 96 -1.15 11.10 16.56
CA ASP A 96 -1.72 10.04 15.72
C ASP A 96 -0.73 8.90 15.44
N ARG A 97 0.59 9.11 15.66
CA ARG A 97 1.64 8.13 15.33
C ARG A 97 1.37 6.74 15.88
N ARG A 98 1.04 6.61 17.16
CA ARG A 98 0.80 5.30 17.78
C ARG A 98 -0.35 4.55 17.12
N ARG A 99 -1.46 5.26 16.88
CA ARG A 99 -2.63 4.71 16.20
C ARG A 99 -2.28 4.31 14.76
N PHE A 100 -1.55 5.15 14.04
CA PHE A 100 -1.14 4.88 12.68
C PHE A 100 -0.16 3.71 12.57
N THR A 101 0.82 3.61 13.46
CA THR A 101 1.75 2.48 13.54
C THR A 101 0.99 1.16 13.77
N ASN A 102 -0.04 1.14 14.61
CA ASN A 102 -0.89 -0.05 14.79
C ASN A 102 -1.61 -0.44 13.50
N VAL A 103 -2.20 0.53 12.80
CA VAL A 103 -2.83 0.28 11.49
C VAL A 103 -1.82 -0.29 10.49
N CYS A 104 -0.59 0.22 10.48
CA CYS A 104 0.47 -0.32 9.63
C CYS A 104 0.81 -1.77 9.98
N LEU A 105 0.94 -2.10 11.27
CA LEU A 105 1.21 -3.46 11.73
C LEU A 105 0.07 -4.42 11.36
N ASP A 106 -1.18 -4.02 11.55
CA ASP A 106 -2.36 -4.81 11.19
C ASP A 106 -2.41 -5.07 9.67
N ASN A 107 -2.17 -4.03 8.86
CA ASN A 107 -2.12 -4.14 7.40
C ASN A 107 -0.98 -5.06 6.94
N ILE A 108 0.22 -4.92 7.51
CA ILE A 108 1.37 -5.78 7.18
C ILE A 108 1.06 -7.24 7.52
N CYS A 109 0.45 -7.51 8.68
CA CYS A 109 -0.01 -8.85 9.03
C CYS A 109 -0.97 -9.40 7.95
N GLY A 110 -1.94 -8.60 7.51
CA GLY A 110 -2.85 -8.96 6.42
C GLY A 110 -2.11 -9.28 5.10
N TYR A 111 -1.19 -8.42 4.68
CA TYR A 111 -0.40 -8.64 3.46
C TYR A 111 0.47 -9.89 3.56
N LEU A 112 1.11 -10.15 4.70
CA LEU A 112 1.95 -11.34 4.89
C LEU A 112 1.14 -12.63 4.78
N VAL A 113 -0.07 -12.68 5.35
CA VAL A 113 -0.96 -13.84 5.22
C VAL A 113 -1.33 -14.08 3.75
N GLU A 114 -1.70 -13.02 3.03
CA GLU A 114 -2.02 -13.14 1.60
C GLU A 114 -0.81 -13.59 0.77
N LEU A 115 0.35 -12.97 0.95
CA LEU A 115 1.58 -13.31 0.22
C LEU A 115 2.03 -14.75 0.50
N GLN A 116 1.88 -15.25 1.72
CA GLN A 116 2.21 -16.63 2.09
C GLN A 116 1.27 -17.67 1.45
N SER A 117 0.06 -17.27 1.07
CA SER A 117 -0.89 -18.17 0.37
C SER A 117 -0.57 -18.37 -1.11
N LEU A 118 0.30 -17.51 -1.68
CA LEU A 118 0.69 -17.58 -3.09
C LEU A 118 1.75 -18.66 -3.35
N SER A 119 1.85 -19.12 -4.60
CA SER A 119 2.87 -20.09 -5.00
C SER A 119 4.29 -19.55 -4.77
N PRO A 120 5.16 -20.28 -4.04
CA PRO A 120 6.49 -19.82 -3.71
C PRO A 120 7.34 -19.51 -4.94
N ASN A 121 7.96 -18.34 -4.96
CA ASN A 121 9.00 -17.96 -5.91
C ASN A 121 10.01 -17.02 -5.23
N SER A 122 11.18 -16.83 -5.84
CA SER A 122 12.27 -16.04 -5.23
C SER A 122 11.87 -14.59 -4.96
N ALA A 123 11.17 -13.94 -5.89
CA ALA A 123 10.71 -12.55 -5.72
C ALA A 123 9.72 -12.42 -4.56
N LEU A 124 8.76 -13.34 -4.47
CA LEU A 124 7.77 -13.39 -3.39
C LEU A 124 8.44 -13.60 -2.02
N GLN A 125 9.41 -14.51 -1.92
CA GLN A 125 10.13 -14.75 -0.67
C GLN A 125 10.96 -13.53 -0.23
N HIS A 126 11.56 -12.83 -1.19
CA HIS A 126 12.25 -11.56 -0.93
C HIS A 126 11.27 -10.49 -0.41
N THR A 127 10.11 -10.31 -1.06
CA THR A 127 9.07 -9.38 -0.61
C THR A 127 8.57 -9.73 0.80
N ILE A 128 8.33 -11.01 1.10
CA ILE A 128 7.96 -11.46 2.45
C ILE A 128 9.05 -11.10 3.48
N GLY A 129 10.32 -11.31 3.14
CA GLY A 129 11.45 -10.93 3.99
C GLY A 129 11.49 -9.43 4.29
N ASN A 130 11.27 -8.61 3.26
CA ASN A 130 11.19 -7.15 3.39
C ASN A 130 10.06 -6.73 4.34
N PHE A 131 8.86 -7.30 4.18
CA PHE A 131 7.72 -7.00 5.06
C PHE A 131 7.95 -7.44 6.51
N LYS A 132 8.62 -8.59 6.74
CA LYS A 132 9.01 -9.02 8.10
C LYS A 132 10.03 -8.06 8.72
N SER A 133 11.00 -7.59 7.94
CA SER A 133 11.96 -6.59 8.41
C SER A 133 11.26 -5.26 8.76
N LEU A 134 10.36 -4.82 7.89
CA LEU A 134 9.57 -3.62 8.07
C LEU A 134 8.67 -3.70 9.33
N GLN A 135 8.02 -4.84 9.55
CA GLN A 135 7.24 -5.11 10.77
C GLN A 135 8.10 -4.93 12.02
N ALA A 136 9.27 -5.58 12.06
CA ALA A 136 10.18 -5.49 13.21
C ALA A 136 10.70 -4.06 13.45
N LYS A 137 10.82 -3.22 12.41
CA LYS A 137 11.16 -1.80 12.56
C LYS A 137 9.99 -0.98 13.10
N LEU A 138 8.78 -1.21 12.61
CA LEU A 138 7.56 -0.53 13.08
C LEU A 138 7.25 -0.86 14.54
N GLU A 139 7.47 -2.10 14.97
CA GLU A 139 7.31 -2.50 16.38
C GLU A 139 8.24 -1.74 17.33
N ARG A 140 9.41 -1.29 16.86
CA ARG A 140 10.34 -0.46 17.65
C ARG A 140 9.92 1.01 17.75
N LEU A 141 9.01 1.45 16.88
CA LEU A 141 8.45 2.82 16.89
C LEU A 141 7.19 2.93 17.76
N HIS A 142 6.61 1.80 18.15
CA HIS A 142 5.49 1.71 19.08
C HIS A 142 5.96 1.95 20.52
#